data_AF-A0A699RC89-F1
#
_entry.id   AF-A0A699RC89-F1
#
_cell.length_a   1.000
_cell.length_b   1.000
_cell.length_c   1.000
_cell.angle_alpha   90.00
_cell.angle_beta   90.00
_cell.angle_gamma   90.00
#
_symmetry.space_group_name_H-M   'P 1'
#
loop_
_entity.id
_entity.type
_entity.pdbx_description
1 polymer ?
#
loop_
_entity_poly.entity_id
_entity_poly.type
_entity_poly.pdbx_seq_one_letter_code
_entity_poly.pdbx_strand_id
1 'polypeptide(L)' 'ILNGDSPVHTRLVEGVAQPVAPTTVEQKLSRKNKVKARGTLLTALPDKHQLKFNSHKDAKSLMEAIEKRFGGNTETKKV' A
#
# COMPACT_ATOMS: atom_id res chain seq x y z
N ILE A 1 11.41 13.90 15.72
CA ILE A 1 10.83 15.23 15.43
C ILE A 1 9.54 14.99 14.64
N LEU A 2 8.39 14.99 15.32
CA LEU A 2 7.08 14.76 14.71
C LEU A 2 6.53 16.12 14.31
N ASN A 3 6.82 16.57 13.08
CA ASN A 3 6.21 17.79 12.56
C ASN A 3 4.72 17.53 12.33
N GLY A 4 3.89 18.21 13.11
CA GLY A 4 2.43 18.14 13.09
C GLY A 4 1.76 18.86 11.92
N ASP A 5 2.50 19.15 10.86
CA ASP A 5 1.96 19.70 9.63
C ASP A 5 1.54 18.54 8.73
N SER A 6 0.23 18.23 8.74
CA SER A 6 -0.32 17.20 7.87
C SER A 6 -0.43 17.81 6.48
N PRO A 7 0.39 17.39 5.49
CA PRO A 7 0.36 18.00 4.17
C PRO A 7 -1.06 17.95 3.61
N VAL A 8 -1.54 19.10 3.12
CA VAL A 8 -2.79 19.20 2.37
C VAL A 8 -2.75 18.11 1.30
N HIS A 9 -3.76 17.24 1.28
CA HIS A 9 -3.71 16.09 0.41
C HIS A 9 -3.89 16.57 -1.02
N THR A 10 -2.82 16.60 -1.80
CA THR A 10 -2.87 17.09 -3.19
C THR A 10 -3.13 15.93 -4.13
N ARG A 11 -4.22 16.00 -4.89
CA ARG A 11 -4.49 15.05 -5.99
C ARG A 11 -3.91 15.65 -7.28
N LEU A 12 -3.07 14.88 -7.96
CA LEU A 12 -2.60 15.22 -9.32
C LEU A 12 -3.66 14.73 -10.32
N VAL A 13 -4.35 15.66 -10.98
CA VAL A 13 -5.28 15.40 -12.09
C VAL A 13 -4.67 16.06 -13.33
N GLU A 14 -4.27 15.26 -14.31
CA GLU A 14 -3.79 15.77 -15.62
C GLU A 14 -2.69 16.85 -15.50
N GLY A 15 -1.70 16.62 -14.63
CA GLY A 15 -0.60 17.55 -14.39
C GLY A 15 -0.94 18.73 -13.46
N VAL A 16 -2.22 18.93 -13.12
CA VAL A 16 -2.67 19.96 -12.18
C VAL A 16 -2.77 19.38 -10.77
N ALA A 17 -2.08 20.03 -9.85
CA ALA A 17 -2.09 19.72 -8.43
C ALA A 17 -3.30 20.39 -7.76
N GLN A 18 -4.35 19.63 -7.43
CA GLN A 18 -5.53 20.15 -6.74
C GLN A 18 -5.50 19.85 -5.23
N PRO A 19 -5.72 20.87 -4.37
CA PRO A 19 -5.93 20.66 -2.94
C PRO A 19 -7.21 19.87 -2.69
N VAL A 20 -7.11 18.71 -2.03
CA VAL A 20 -8.27 17.95 -1.57
C VAL A 20 -8.63 18.40 -0.16
N ALA A 21 -9.93 18.54 0.09
CA ALA A 21 -10.46 18.92 1.39
C ALA A 21 -9.89 18.05 2.54
N PRO A 22 -9.73 18.62 3.75
CA PRO A 22 -9.29 17.86 4.92
C PRO A 22 -10.15 16.61 5.11
N THR A 23 -9.50 15.45 5.10
CA THR A 23 -10.18 14.16 5.19
C THR A 23 -10.61 13.84 6.62
N THR A 24 -11.81 13.28 6.76
CA THR A 24 -12.43 12.83 8.02
C THR A 24 -11.48 11.91 8.80
N VAL A 25 -11.58 11.91 10.14
CA VAL A 25 -10.70 11.14 11.06
C VAL A 25 -10.62 9.66 10.67
N GLU A 26 -11.73 9.07 10.25
CA GLU A 26 -11.82 7.66 9.83
C GLU A 26 -11.05 7.37 8.54
N GLN A 27 -11.12 8.28 7.56
CA GLN A 27 -10.39 8.15 6.30
C GLN A 27 -8.87 8.32 6.52
N LYS A 28 -8.48 9.19 7.45
CA LYS A 28 -7.08 9.31 7.91
C LYS A 28 -6.60 8.00 8.56
N LEU A 29 -7.42 7.40 9.43
CA LEU A 29 -7.13 6.12 10.07
C LEU A 29 -7.00 4.99 9.03
N SER A 30 -7.95 4.88 8.10
CA SER A 30 -7.94 3.91 7.01
C SER A 30 -6.69 4.04 6.12
N ARG A 31 -6.30 5.28 5.76
CA ARG A 31 -5.06 5.53 5.00
C ARG A 31 -3.81 5.10 5.77
N LYS A 32 -3.73 5.40 7.07
CA LYS A 32 -2.61 4.99 7.94
C LYS A 32 -2.52 3.47 8.03
N ASN A 33 -3.65 2.78 8.19
CA ASN A 33 -3.72 1.32 8.22
C ASN A 33 -3.32 0.70 6.87
N LYS A 34 -3.75 1.29 5.74
CA LYS A 34 -3.34 0.86 4.40
C LYS A 34 -1.83 0.99 4.19
N VAL A 35 -1.23 2.10 4.63
CA VAL A 35 0.24 2.30 4.53
C VAL A 35 0.99 1.32 5.42
N LYS A 36 0.51 1.09 6.65
CA LYS A 36 1.11 0.12 7.58
C LYS A 36 1.05 -1.31 7.03
N ALA A 37 -0.11 -1.72 6.51
CA ALA A 37 -0.31 -3.02 5.88
C ALA A 37 0.63 -3.22 4.68
N ARG A 38 0.81 -2.19 3.84
CA ARG A 38 1.78 -2.23 2.73
C ARG A 38 3.21 -2.35 3.21
N GLY A 39 3.59 -1.61 4.26
CA GLY A 39 4.93 -1.70 4.86
C GLY A 39 5.23 -3.11 5.37
N THR A 40 4.32 -3.69 6.16
CA THR A 40 4.45 -5.06 6.66
C THR A 40 4.51 -6.09 5.52
N LEU A 41 3.67 -5.93 4.51
CA LEU A 41 3.66 -6.81 3.33
C LEU A 41 4.99 -6.73 2.56
N LEU A 42 5.54 -5.53 2.37
CA LEU A 42 6.84 -5.35 1.72
C LEU A 42 7.98 -5.97 2.53
N THR A 43 7.97 -5.86 3.86
CA THR A 43 9.00 -6.49 4.71
C THR A 43 8.94 -8.01 4.73
N ALA A 44 7.78 -8.60 4.45
CA ALA A 44 7.61 -10.06 4.34
C ALA A 44 8.04 -10.61 2.97
N LEU A 45 8.28 -9.74 1.97
CA LEU A 45 8.70 -10.13 0.63
C LEU A 45 10.24 -10.17 0.52
N PRO A 46 10.82 -11.22 -0.08
CA PRO A 46 12.27 -11.28 -0.32
C PRO A 46 12.74 -10.08 -1.15
N ASP A 47 13.84 -9.45 -0.73
CA ASP A 47 14.34 -8.17 -1.26
C ASP A 47 14.45 -8.12 -2.80
N LYS A 48 14.90 -9.24 -3.39
CA LYS A 48 15.02 -9.44 -4.86
C LYS A 48 13.71 -9.24 -5.64
N HIS A 49 12.56 -9.26 -4.97
CA HIS A 49 11.24 -9.08 -5.59
C HIS A 49 10.53 -7.79 -5.16
N GLN A 50 11.02 -7.07 -4.14
CA GLN A 50 10.35 -5.85 -3.63
C GLN A 50 10.18 -4.78 -4.71
N LEU A 51 11.22 -4.55 -5.53
CA LEU A 51 11.18 -3.60 -6.66
C LEU A 51 10.10 -3.93 -7.70
N LYS A 52 9.76 -5.21 -7.88
CA LYS A 52 8.73 -5.65 -8.85
C LYS A 52 7.31 -5.40 -8.39
N PHE A 53 7.10 -5.20 -7.08
CA PHE A 53 5.79 -4.97 -6.49
C PHE A 53 5.46 -3.48 -6.27
N ASN A 54 6.46 -2.60 -6.36
CA ASN A 54 6.30 -1.16 -6.20
C ASN A 54 5.55 -0.47 -7.36
N SER A 55 5.38 -1.14 -8.49
CA SER A 55 4.66 -0.62 -9.67
C SER A 55 3.13 -0.67 -9.52
N HIS A 56 2.60 -1.41 -8.55
CA HIS A 56 1.17 -1.56 -8.36
C HIS A 56 0.59 -0.36 -7.60
N LYS A 57 -0.32 0.36 -8.27
CA LYS A 57 -1.01 1.54 -7.71
C LYS A 57 -2.02 1.15 -6.63
N ASP A 58 -2.61 -0.04 -6.75
CA ASP A 58 -3.68 -0.52 -5.88
C ASP A 58 -3.28 -1.74 -5.07
N ALA A 59 -3.75 -1.79 -3.81
CA ALA A 59 -3.48 -2.88 -2.88
C ALA A 59 -4.03 -4.22 -3.39
N LYS A 60 -5.15 -4.20 -4.11
CA LYS A 60 -5.76 -5.39 -4.71
C LYS A 60 -4.87 -6.00 -5.80
N SER A 61 -4.39 -5.17 -6.72
CA SER A 61 -3.48 -5.59 -7.79
C SER A 61 -2.15 -6.10 -7.23
N LEU A 62 -1.64 -5.46 -6.17
CA LEU A 62 -0.46 -5.91 -5.45
C LEU A 62 -0.68 -7.30 -4.82
N MET A 63 -1.81 -7.51 -4.15
CA MET A 63 -2.14 -8.77 -3.49
C MET A 63 -2.30 -9.92 -4.50
N GLU A 64 -3.02 -9.72 -5.60
CA GLU A 64 -3.15 -10.74 -6.67
C GLU A 64 -1.80 -11.07 -7.32
N ALA A 65 -0.93 -10.08 -7.52
CA ALA A 65 0.41 -10.32 -8.08
C ALA A 65 1.29 -11.13 -7.12
N ILE A 66 1.15 -10.93 -5.80
CA ILE A 66 1.83 -11.71 -4.76
C ILE A 66 1.27 -13.14 -4.71
N GLU A 67 -0.05 -13.31 -4.71
CA GLU A 67 -0.70 -14.62 -4.76
C GLU A 67 -0.33 -15.40 -6.03
N LYS A 68 -0.28 -14.76 -7.20
CA LYS A 68 0.13 -15.42 -8.44
C LYS A 68 1.62 -15.82 -8.44
N ARG A 69 2.46 -15.10 -7.70
CA ARG A 69 3.91 -15.36 -7.57
C ARG A 69 4.26 -16.40 -6.52
N PHE A 70 3.54 -16.40 -5.40
CA PHE A 70 3.89 -17.19 -4.20
C PHE A 70 2.80 -18.18 -3.79
N GLY A 71 1.58 -18.07 -4.31
CA GLY A 71 0.44 -18.96 -4.05
C GLY A 71 0.56 -20.37 -4.64
N GLY A 72 1.76 -20.76 -5.05
CA GLY A 72 2.12 -22.15 -5.36
C GLY A 72 2.39 -23.01 -4.12
N ASN A 73 1.91 -22.64 -2.93
CA ASN A 73 2.08 -23.41 -1.69
C ASN A 73 0.77 -23.73 -0.97
N THR A 74 -0.35 -23.78 -1.69
CA THR A 74 -1.59 -24.44 -1.22
C THR A 74 -1.44 -25.96 -1.20
N GLU A 75 -0.35 -26.47 -0.65
CA GLU A 75 -0.26 -27.83 -0.13
C GLU A 75 0.04 -27.70 1.36
N THR A 76 -0.96 -27.22 2.11
CA THR A 76 -1.05 -27.52 3.53
C THR A 76 -1.08 -29.04 3.66
N LYS A 77 0.09 -29.64 3.83
CA LYS A 77 0.23 -30.97 4.42
C LYS A 77 -0.53 -30.92 5.75
N LYS A 78 -1.74 -31.46 5.73
CA LYS A 78 -2.46 -31.85 6.94
C LYS A 78 -1.56 -32.89 7.63
N VAL A 79 -1.06 -32.55 8.82
CA VAL A 79 -0.62 -33.55 9.80
C VAL A 79 -1.85 -34.05 10.53
#